data_AF-A0A1T4Y2Z7-F1
#
_entry.id   AF-A0A1T4Y2Z7-F1
#
_cell.length_a   1.000
_cell.length_b   1.000
_cell.length_c   1.000
_cell.angle_alpha   90.00
_cell.angle_beta   90.00
_cell.angle_gamma   90.00
#
_symmetry.space_group_name_H-M   'P 1'
#
loop_
_entity.id
_entity.type
_entity.pdbx_description
1 polymer ?
#
loop_
_entity_poly.entity_id
_entity_poly.type
_entity_poly.pdbx_seq_one_letter_code
_entity_poly.pdbx_strand_id
1 'polypeptide(L)'
;MFIESTFAREEKGIRVFAGILLALLFPFAARGLMDVTGIPFISSVIYWLFCGIILRLIMGQRLPYFRPQFKRVWIETLILFLATAISAYFYIRGSGIREININLSKDAILNIFAFSLLNGCFEQLVWMNIYELAGAVYKSVGVIFSFIFVGLIHAFFWTRFMPSPGFDNYIFIASQAVIFVIPFIMYIKTKDITIWSIQHIIYNLFAVLFANFTVSAFMHIK
;
A
#
# COMPACT_ATOMS: atom_id res chain seq x y z
N MET A 1 -15.08 -29.63 24.84
CA MET A 1 -15.18 -28.20 25.17
C MET A 1 -13.83 -27.55 25.57
N PHE A 2 -12.96 -28.18 26.38
CA PHE A 2 -11.62 -27.62 26.69
C PHE A 2 -10.57 -27.75 25.57
N ILE A 3 -10.67 -28.78 24.73
CA ILE A 3 -9.70 -29.03 23.66
C ILE A 3 -9.88 -28.01 22.51
N GLU A 4 -11.13 -27.71 22.13
CA GLU A 4 -11.45 -26.73 21.08
C GLU A 4 -10.99 -25.30 21.42
N SER A 5 -10.97 -24.92 22.70
CA SER A 5 -10.55 -23.58 23.11
C SER A 5 -9.03 -23.39 23.04
N THR A 6 -8.25 -24.45 23.29
CA THR A 6 -6.80 -24.44 23.12
C THR A 6 -6.41 -24.37 21.64
N PHE A 7 -7.01 -25.22 20.80
CA PHE A 7 -6.75 -25.21 19.35
C PHE A 7 -7.10 -23.86 18.70
N ALA A 8 -8.26 -23.27 19.05
CA ALA A 8 -8.64 -21.95 18.53
C ALA A 8 -7.70 -20.82 18.99
N ARG A 9 -7.02 -20.99 20.14
CA ARG A 9 -6.04 -20.03 20.66
C ARG A 9 -4.69 -20.19 19.95
N GLU A 10 -4.25 -21.42 19.72
CA GLU A 10 -3.03 -21.74 18.98
C GLU A 10 -3.12 -21.28 17.51
N GLU A 11 -4.26 -21.52 16.85
CA GLU A 11 -4.50 -21.06 15.48
C GLU A 11 -4.37 -19.53 15.38
N LYS A 12 -4.93 -18.78 16.34
CA LYS A 12 -4.80 -17.32 16.38
C LYS A 12 -3.36 -16.89 16.62
N GLY A 13 -2.62 -17.57 17.49
CA GLY A 13 -1.20 -17.31 17.73
C GLY A 13 -0.36 -17.47 16.46
N ILE A 14 -0.57 -18.55 15.71
CA ILE A 14 0.11 -18.82 14.43
C ILE A 14 -0.19 -17.72 13.41
N ARG A 15 -1.46 -17.28 13.30
CA ARG A 15 -1.84 -16.18 12.41
C ARG A 15 -1.15 -14.87 12.76
N VAL A 16 -1.10 -14.52 14.05
CA VAL A 16 -0.39 -13.32 14.50
C VAL A 16 1.08 -13.40 14.13
N PHE A 17 1.74 -14.53 14.43
CA PHE A 17 3.14 -14.75 14.10
C PHE A 17 3.40 -14.65 12.58
N ALA A 18 2.57 -15.29 11.76
CA ALA A 18 2.67 -15.20 10.31
C ALA A 18 2.51 -13.77 9.78
N GLY A 19 1.54 -13.02 10.31
CA GLY A 19 1.34 -11.61 9.95
C GLY A 19 2.53 -10.72 10.31
N ILE A 20 3.13 -10.94 11.48
CA ILE A 20 4.35 -10.25 11.91
C ILE A 20 5.53 -10.59 11.00
N LEU A 21 5.72 -11.87 10.70
CA LEU A 21 6.79 -12.35 9.83
C LEU A 21 6.70 -11.72 8.44
N LEU A 22 5.49 -11.69 7.87
CA LEU A 22 5.23 -11.05 6.58
C LEU A 22 5.50 -9.54 6.63
N ALA A 23 5.04 -8.86 7.67
CA ALA A 23 5.27 -7.43 7.83
C ALA A 23 6.76 -7.05 7.88
N LEU A 24 7.58 -7.89 8.51
CA LEU A 24 9.00 -7.62 8.71
C LEU A 24 9.89 -8.13 7.58
N LEU A 25 9.72 -9.37 7.14
CA LEU A 25 10.65 -10.01 6.20
C LEU A 25 10.36 -9.66 4.74
N PHE A 26 9.09 -9.41 4.41
CA PHE A 26 8.69 -9.26 3.03
C PHE A 26 9.28 -8.04 2.32
N PRO A 27 9.43 -6.86 2.96
CA PRO A 27 10.15 -5.74 2.37
C PRO A 27 11.59 -6.10 1.96
N PHE A 28 12.29 -6.91 2.76
CA PHE A 28 13.64 -7.38 2.43
C PHE A 28 13.63 -8.38 1.29
N ALA A 29 12.65 -9.28 1.24
CA ALA A 29 12.49 -10.24 0.14
C ALA A 29 12.20 -9.52 -1.19
N ALA A 30 11.30 -8.53 -1.19
CA ALA A 30 11.00 -7.70 -2.35
C ALA A 30 12.25 -6.94 -2.83
N ARG A 31 13.03 -6.38 -1.90
CA ARG A 31 14.32 -5.77 -2.21
C ARG A 31 15.31 -6.77 -2.82
N GLY A 32 15.50 -7.94 -2.22
CA GLY A 32 16.44 -8.94 -2.72
C GLY A 32 16.06 -9.42 -4.13
N LEU A 33 14.76 -9.63 -4.37
CA LEU A 33 14.26 -9.98 -5.70
C LEU A 33 14.50 -8.86 -6.72
N MET A 34 14.36 -7.61 -6.32
CA MET A 34 14.65 -6.45 -7.16
C MET A 34 16.14 -6.35 -7.47
N ASP A 35 17.01 -6.56 -6.49
CA ASP A 35 18.47 -6.53 -6.67
C ASP A 35 18.93 -7.69 -7.61
N VAL A 36 18.24 -8.84 -7.61
CA VAL A 36 18.54 -9.96 -8.53
C VAL A 36 17.97 -9.74 -9.94
N THR A 37 16.74 -9.27 -10.05
CA THR A 37 16.07 -9.10 -11.35
C THR A 37 16.47 -7.82 -12.05
N GLY A 38 16.88 -6.79 -11.31
CA GLY A 38 17.07 -5.42 -11.81
C GLY A 38 15.75 -4.75 -12.24
N ILE A 39 14.59 -5.37 -11.96
CA ILE A 39 13.29 -4.98 -12.49
C ILE A 39 12.29 -4.85 -11.31
N PRO A 40 12.09 -3.63 -10.78
CA PRO A 40 11.14 -3.39 -9.70
C PRO A 40 9.73 -3.88 -10.03
N PHE A 41 9.26 -3.70 -11.27
CA PHE A 41 7.94 -4.17 -11.68
C PHE A 41 7.72 -5.68 -11.47
N ILE A 42 8.69 -6.54 -11.84
CA ILE A 42 8.56 -7.98 -11.63
C ILE A 42 8.50 -8.29 -10.13
N SER A 43 9.34 -7.61 -9.34
CA SER A 43 9.33 -7.74 -7.90
C SER A 43 7.97 -7.31 -7.33
N SER A 44 7.40 -6.23 -7.86
CA SER A 44 6.06 -5.74 -7.52
C SER A 44 4.97 -6.77 -7.78
N VAL A 45 4.94 -7.32 -9.00
CA VAL A 45 3.93 -8.30 -9.42
C VAL A 45 4.01 -9.57 -8.57
N ILE A 46 5.21 -10.11 -8.36
CA ILE A 46 5.39 -11.30 -7.52
C ILE A 46 4.86 -11.02 -6.12
N TYR A 47 5.17 -9.84 -5.56
CA TYR A 47 4.75 -9.54 -4.21
C TYR A 47 3.23 -9.36 -4.11
N TRP A 48 2.59 -8.70 -5.07
CA TRP A 48 1.13 -8.56 -5.15
C TRP A 48 0.42 -9.90 -5.25
N LEU A 49 0.96 -10.81 -6.06
CA LEU A 49 0.38 -12.14 -6.24
C LEU A 49 0.46 -12.97 -4.96
N PHE A 50 1.65 -13.08 -4.36
CA PHE A 50 1.85 -13.95 -3.20
C PHE A 50 1.25 -13.35 -1.91
N CYS A 51 1.56 -12.10 -1.59
CA CYS A 51 1.10 -11.49 -0.35
C CYS A 51 -0.27 -10.82 -0.46
N GLY A 52 -0.75 -10.54 -1.68
CA GLY A 52 -2.09 -10.02 -1.91
C GLY A 52 -3.08 -11.15 -2.18
N ILE A 53 -3.00 -11.79 -3.34
CA ILE A 53 -4.04 -12.72 -3.81
C ILE A 53 -3.92 -14.10 -3.14
N ILE A 54 -2.77 -14.76 -3.27
CA ILE A 54 -2.58 -16.15 -2.80
C ILE A 54 -2.76 -16.24 -1.30
N LEU A 55 -2.13 -15.34 -0.54
CA LEU A 55 -2.28 -15.30 0.91
C LEU A 55 -3.75 -15.11 1.34
N ARG A 56 -4.50 -14.23 0.67
CA ARG A 56 -5.93 -14.03 0.94
C ARG A 56 -6.73 -15.32 0.75
N LEU A 57 -6.44 -16.05 -0.32
CA LEU A 57 -7.09 -17.33 -0.62
C LEU A 57 -6.74 -18.39 0.43
N ILE A 58 -5.47 -18.48 0.84
CA ILE A 58 -5.01 -19.38 1.91
C ILE A 58 -5.71 -19.06 3.24
N MET A 59 -5.94 -17.77 3.52
CA MET A 59 -6.70 -17.33 4.70
C MET A 59 -8.21 -17.65 4.60
N GLY A 60 -8.67 -18.23 3.49
CA GLY A 60 -10.09 -18.55 3.26
C GLY A 60 -10.98 -17.32 3.08
N GLN A 61 -10.38 -16.18 2.69
CA GLN A 61 -11.09 -14.91 2.59
C GLN A 61 -11.38 -14.53 1.14
N ARG A 62 -12.49 -13.80 0.96
CA ARG A 62 -12.82 -13.21 -0.34
C ARG A 62 -11.99 -11.94 -0.58
N LEU A 63 -11.79 -11.62 -1.86
CA LEU A 63 -11.21 -10.34 -2.27
C LEU A 63 -12.15 -9.19 -1.86
N PRO A 64 -11.68 -8.19 -1.08
CA PRO A 64 -12.51 -7.15 -0.51
C PRO A 64 -12.76 -5.98 -1.48
N TYR A 65 -13.21 -6.28 -2.70
CA TYR A 65 -13.46 -5.28 -3.74
C TYR A 65 -14.91 -5.28 -4.25
N PHE A 66 -15.24 -4.21 -4.97
CA PHE A 66 -16.44 -4.04 -5.76
C PHE A 66 -17.74 -3.99 -4.95
N ARG A 67 -17.66 -3.66 -3.65
CA ARG A 67 -18.83 -3.46 -2.78
C ARG A 67 -18.68 -2.18 -1.94
N PRO A 68 -18.43 -1.01 -2.56
CA PRO A 68 -18.22 0.22 -1.80
C PRO A 68 -19.52 0.64 -1.10
N GLN A 69 -19.47 0.73 0.23
CA GLN A 69 -20.60 1.18 1.05
C GLN A 69 -20.48 2.68 1.35
N PHE A 70 -20.44 3.53 0.32
CA PHE A 70 -20.16 4.98 0.44
C PHE A 70 -20.97 5.68 1.54
N LYS A 71 -22.28 5.40 1.64
CA LYS A 71 -23.15 5.99 2.68
C LYS A 71 -22.66 5.74 4.11
N ARG A 72 -22.00 4.61 4.36
CA ARG A 72 -21.50 4.21 5.68
C ARG A 72 -20.18 4.87 6.06
N VAL A 73 -19.42 5.33 5.07
CA VAL A 73 -18.06 5.86 5.24
C VAL A 73 -17.87 7.21 4.53
N TRP A 74 -18.93 8.00 4.39
CA TRP A 74 -18.89 9.22 3.59
C TRP A 74 -17.95 10.28 4.19
N ILE A 75 -17.93 10.40 5.52
CA ILE A 75 -17.04 11.33 6.25
C ILE A 75 -15.59 10.89 6.07
N GLU A 76 -15.31 9.61 6.27
CA GLU A 76 -13.97 9.05 6.09
C GLU A 76 -13.49 9.19 4.66
N THR A 77 -14.39 8.99 3.69
CA THR A 77 -14.09 9.21 2.26
C THR A 77 -13.71 10.67 2.04
N LEU A 78 -14.49 11.63 2.54
CA LEU A 78 -14.16 13.06 2.42
C LEU A 78 -12.79 13.38 3.04
N ILE A 79 -12.54 12.94 4.28
CA ILE A 79 -11.27 13.15 4.97
C ILE A 79 -10.11 12.54 4.18
N LEU A 80 -10.27 11.32 3.69
CA LEU A 80 -9.26 10.61 2.92
C LEU A 80 -8.90 11.37 1.63
N PHE A 81 -9.89 11.84 0.88
CA PHE A 81 -9.65 12.60 -0.36
C PHE A 81 -9.05 13.99 -0.08
N LEU A 82 -9.49 14.68 0.98
CA LEU A 82 -8.87 15.95 1.40
C LEU A 82 -7.41 15.76 1.81
N ALA A 83 -7.12 14.74 2.62
CA ALA A 83 -5.76 14.41 3.02
C ALA A 83 -4.90 14.04 1.80
N THR A 84 -5.46 13.30 0.84
CA THR A 84 -4.81 12.98 -0.44
C THR A 84 -4.43 14.22 -1.22
N ALA A 85 -5.35 15.17 -1.37
CA ALA A 85 -5.10 16.42 -2.09
C ALA A 85 -4.02 17.27 -1.40
N ILE A 86 -4.10 17.42 -0.07
CA ILE A 86 -3.08 18.11 0.74
C ILE A 86 -1.72 17.43 0.55
N SER A 87 -1.68 16.11 0.68
CA SER A 87 -0.45 15.34 0.57
C SER A 87 0.19 15.46 -0.81
N ALA A 88 -0.60 15.34 -1.88
CA ALA A 88 -0.12 15.47 -3.25
C ALA A 88 0.46 16.86 -3.51
N TYR A 89 -0.23 17.92 -3.04
CA TYR A 89 0.26 19.29 -3.15
C TYR A 89 1.63 19.48 -2.49
N PHE A 90 1.77 19.04 -1.24
CA PHE A 90 3.02 19.18 -0.50
C PHE A 90 4.13 18.25 -1.00
N TYR A 91 3.79 17.09 -1.55
CA TYR A 91 4.71 16.18 -2.22
C TYR A 91 5.33 16.83 -3.47
N ILE A 92 4.51 17.42 -4.34
CA ILE A 92 4.98 18.11 -5.56
C ILE A 92 5.84 19.32 -5.19
N ARG A 93 5.40 20.13 -4.22
CA ARG A 93 6.16 21.29 -3.75
C ARG A 93 7.51 20.89 -3.14
N GLY A 94 7.53 19.82 -2.34
CA GLY A 94 8.73 19.34 -1.64
C GLY A 94 9.72 18.60 -2.54
N SER A 95 9.27 17.99 -3.64
CA SER A 95 10.15 17.30 -4.60
C SER A 95 10.95 18.25 -5.49
N GLY A 96 10.73 19.57 -5.42
CA GLY A 96 11.52 20.57 -6.14
C GLY A 96 11.28 20.61 -7.65
N ILE A 97 10.26 19.89 -8.14
CA ILE A 97 9.95 19.76 -9.56
C ILE A 97 9.17 20.99 -10.00
N ARG A 98 9.81 21.85 -10.82
CA ARG A 98 9.24 23.13 -11.29
C ARG A 98 8.62 23.06 -12.68
N GLU A 99 8.95 22.03 -13.46
CA GLU A 99 8.43 21.86 -14.81
C GLU A 99 7.70 20.52 -14.93
N ILE A 100 6.40 20.60 -15.22
CA ILE A 100 5.58 19.43 -15.52
C ILE A 100 5.92 19.03 -16.96
N ASN A 101 6.83 18.08 -17.15
CA ASN A 101 7.13 17.58 -18.47
C ASN A 101 6.08 16.53 -18.89
N ILE A 102 4.93 17.01 -19.36
CA ILE A 102 3.89 16.15 -19.96
C ILE A 102 4.27 15.82 -21.42
N ASN A 103 5.52 15.40 -21.67
CA ASN A 103 5.76 14.60 -22.85
C ASN A 103 5.22 13.21 -22.55
N LEU A 104 3.93 13.01 -22.85
CA LEU A 104 3.24 11.73 -22.84
C LEU A 104 3.84 10.84 -23.94
N SER A 105 5.08 10.39 -23.75
CA SER A 105 5.65 9.31 -24.53
C SER A 105 4.81 8.05 -24.31
N LYS A 106 4.94 7.06 -25.20
CA LYS A 106 4.34 5.72 -25.00
C LYS A 106 4.69 5.15 -23.62
N ASP A 107 5.85 5.49 -23.10
CA ASP A 107 6.31 5.12 -21.76
C ASP A 107 5.40 5.74 -20.68
N ALA A 108 5.08 7.04 -20.74
CA ALA A 108 4.24 7.70 -19.73
C ALA A 108 2.85 7.03 -19.56
N ILE A 109 2.25 6.55 -20.65
CA ILE A 109 0.97 5.81 -20.62
C ILE A 109 1.15 4.45 -19.94
N LEU A 110 2.23 3.73 -20.27
CA LEU A 110 2.56 2.47 -19.62
C LEU A 110 2.78 2.64 -18.12
N ASN A 111 3.34 3.78 -17.71
CA ASN A 111 3.56 4.16 -16.32
C ASN A 111 2.26 4.36 -15.55
N ILE A 112 1.34 5.12 -16.13
CA ILE A 112 0.01 5.36 -15.57
C ILE A 112 -0.71 4.02 -15.33
N PHE A 113 -0.63 3.12 -16.30
CA PHE A 113 -1.29 1.82 -16.20
C PHE A 113 -0.57 0.86 -15.24
N ALA A 114 0.73 0.66 -15.39
CA ALA A 114 1.47 -0.34 -14.60
C ALA A 114 1.70 0.10 -13.15
N PHE A 115 2.04 1.36 -12.91
CA PHE A 115 2.33 1.85 -11.57
C PHE A 115 1.04 2.29 -10.88
N SER A 116 0.30 3.25 -11.44
CA SER A 116 -0.85 3.83 -10.70
C SER A 116 -1.99 2.84 -10.53
N LEU A 117 -2.35 2.09 -11.59
CA LEU A 117 -3.46 1.13 -11.51
C LEU A 117 -3.10 -0.11 -10.68
N LEU A 118 -2.03 -0.82 -11.04
CA LEU A 118 -1.72 -2.09 -10.37
C LEU A 118 -1.29 -1.86 -8.92
N ASN A 119 -0.42 -0.87 -8.65
CA ASN A 119 -0.04 -0.57 -7.28
C ASN A 119 -1.22 -0.03 -6.47
N GLY A 120 -2.03 0.84 -7.08
CA GLY A 120 -3.23 1.38 -6.47
C GLY A 120 -4.33 0.33 -6.22
N CYS A 121 -4.30 -0.80 -6.93
CA CYS A 121 -5.18 -1.93 -6.67
C CYS A 121 -4.61 -2.86 -5.60
N PHE A 122 -3.36 -3.34 -5.74
CA PHE A 122 -2.90 -4.50 -4.98
C PHE A 122 -2.18 -4.17 -3.67
N GLU A 123 -1.61 -2.98 -3.53
CA GLU A 123 -0.80 -2.66 -2.35
C GLU A 123 -1.65 -2.66 -1.06
N GLN A 124 -2.87 -2.13 -1.13
CA GLN A 124 -3.81 -2.10 -0.01
C GLN A 124 -4.26 -3.52 0.36
N LEU A 125 -4.36 -4.43 -0.61
CA LEU A 125 -4.68 -5.83 -0.34
C LEU A 125 -3.61 -6.49 0.53
N VAL A 126 -2.34 -6.23 0.22
CA VAL A 126 -1.21 -6.72 1.02
C VAL A 126 -1.27 -6.17 2.44
N TRP A 127 -1.46 -4.85 2.58
CA TRP A 127 -1.58 -4.20 3.89
C TRP A 127 -2.75 -4.78 4.69
N MET A 128 -3.87 -5.05 4.03
CA MET A 128 -5.03 -5.63 4.67
C MET A 128 -4.80 -7.06 5.16
N ASN A 129 -4.11 -7.87 4.37
CA ASN A 129 -3.79 -9.24 4.77
C ASN A 129 -2.88 -9.26 6.01
N ILE A 130 -1.88 -8.38 6.07
CA ILE A 130 -1.03 -8.20 7.25
C ILE A 130 -1.88 -7.77 8.45
N TYR A 131 -2.74 -6.77 8.28
CA TYR A 131 -3.64 -6.31 9.33
C TYR A 131 -4.53 -7.43 9.89
N GLU A 132 -5.08 -8.30 9.03
CA GLU A 132 -5.97 -9.36 9.48
C GLU A 132 -5.24 -10.52 10.15
N LEU A 133 -4.03 -10.83 9.70
CA LEU A 133 -3.17 -11.86 10.31
C LEU A 133 -2.59 -11.38 11.63
N ALA A 134 -1.82 -10.30 11.62
CA ALA A 134 -1.18 -9.74 12.82
C ALA A 134 -2.24 -9.24 13.84
N GLY A 135 -3.39 -8.78 13.33
CA GLY A 135 -4.55 -8.39 14.13
C GLY A 135 -5.57 -9.51 14.38
N ALA A 136 -5.18 -10.78 14.33
CA ALA A 136 -6.10 -11.89 14.59
C ALA A 136 -6.61 -11.91 16.04
N VAL A 137 -5.81 -11.40 17.00
CA VAL A 137 -6.20 -11.25 18.40
C VAL A 137 -6.59 -9.80 18.72
N TYR A 138 -5.72 -8.84 18.43
CA TYR A 138 -5.94 -7.42 18.70
C TYR A 138 -5.80 -6.58 17.44
N LYS A 139 -6.84 -5.85 17.05
CA LYS A 139 -6.83 -5.05 15.80
C LYS A 139 -5.75 -3.96 15.78
N SER A 140 -5.40 -3.40 16.94
CA SER A 140 -4.30 -2.44 17.07
C SER A 140 -2.95 -3.02 16.62
N VAL A 141 -2.67 -4.29 16.95
CA VAL A 141 -1.44 -5.00 16.50
C VAL A 141 -1.41 -5.10 14.98
N GLY A 142 -2.55 -5.41 14.35
CA GLY A 142 -2.67 -5.41 12.89
C GLY A 142 -2.33 -4.06 12.25
N VAL A 143 -2.83 -2.95 12.82
CA VAL A 143 -2.51 -1.59 12.33
C VAL A 143 -1.02 -1.29 12.48
N ILE A 144 -0.44 -1.60 13.65
CA ILE A 144 0.98 -1.36 13.93
C ILE A 144 1.87 -2.10 12.93
N PHE A 145 1.63 -3.40 12.70
CA PHE A 145 2.46 -4.17 11.78
C PHE A 145 2.25 -3.80 10.32
N SER A 146 1.04 -3.36 9.95
CA SER A 146 0.82 -2.79 8.61
C SER A 146 1.58 -1.47 8.44
N PHE A 147 1.67 -0.64 9.49
CA PHE A 147 2.43 0.61 9.47
C PHE A 147 3.93 0.35 9.35
N ILE A 148 4.46 -0.59 10.15
CA ILE A 148 5.84 -1.04 10.06
C ILE A 148 6.14 -1.55 8.65
N PHE A 149 5.27 -2.39 8.09
CA PHE A 149 5.41 -2.89 6.72
C PHE A 149 5.50 -1.74 5.71
N VAL A 150 4.57 -0.78 5.76
CA VAL A 150 4.56 0.39 4.87
C VAL A 150 5.86 1.19 4.99
N GLY A 151 6.33 1.46 6.20
CA GLY A 151 7.59 2.15 6.42
C GLY A 151 8.79 1.40 5.83
N LEU A 152 8.87 0.09 6.05
CA LEU A 152 9.97 -0.74 5.56
C LEU A 152 9.96 -0.90 4.03
N ILE A 153 8.80 -1.16 3.42
CA ILE A 153 8.71 -1.32 1.95
C ILE A 153 9.02 0.00 1.25
N HIS A 154 8.60 1.14 1.82
CA HIS A 154 8.98 2.44 1.28
C HIS A 154 10.47 2.71 1.43
N ALA A 155 11.05 2.45 2.60
CA ALA A 155 12.46 2.70 2.86
C ALA A 155 13.43 1.81 2.05
N PHE A 156 13.07 0.55 1.80
CA PHE A 156 13.98 -0.43 1.19
C PHE A 156 13.69 -0.76 -0.27
N PHE A 157 12.44 -0.61 -0.72
CA PHE A 157 12.02 -0.98 -2.07
C PHE A 157 11.65 0.27 -2.88
N TRP A 158 10.62 1.03 -2.47
CA TRP A 158 10.09 2.14 -3.28
C TRP A 158 11.06 3.30 -3.47
N THR A 159 11.82 3.70 -2.44
CA THR A 159 12.80 4.82 -2.51
C THR A 159 13.93 4.60 -3.51
N ARG A 160 14.14 3.37 -4.01
CA ARG A 160 15.19 3.06 -4.99
C ARG A 160 14.88 3.61 -6.38
N PHE A 161 13.61 3.83 -6.69
CA PHE A 161 13.17 4.32 -8.00
C PHE A 161 12.11 5.43 -7.91
N MET A 162 11.53 5.67 -6.73
CA MET A 162 10.61 6.77 -6.46
C MET A 162 11.27 7.80 -5.53
N PRO A 163 11.32 9.09 -5.90
CA PRO A 163 11.82 10.13 -5.02
C PRO A 163 10.91 10.25 -3.79
N SER A 164 11.47 10.21 -2.59
CA SER A 164 10.73 10.49 -1.35
C SER A 164 10.91 11.95 -0.96
N PRO A 165 9.84 12.68 -0.61
CA PRO A 165 9.96 14.00 0.02
C PRO A 165 10.76 13.91 1.31
N GLY A 166 11.41 15.01 1.68
CA GLY A 166 12.09 15.15 2.96
C GLY A 166 11.12 15.06 4.16
N PHE A 167 11.66 14.63 5.30
CA PHE A 167 10.91 14.53 6.57
C PHE A 167 10.71 15.88 7.28
N ASP A 168 11.16 16.97 6.68
CA ASP A 168 11.04 18.34 7.19
C ASP A 168 9.66 18.95 6.94
N ASN A 169 8.83 18.33 6.08
CA ASN A 169 7.46 18.78 5.82
C ASN A 169 6.43 18.10 6.73
N TYR A 170 6.20 18.67 7.91
CA TYR A 170 5.26 18.12 8.90
C TYR A 170 3.81 17.98 8.39
N ILE A 171 3.36 18.88 7.50
CA ILE A 171 1.99 18.80 6.95
C ILE A 171 1.88 17.59 6.00
N PHE A 172 2.90 17.37 5.18
CA PHE A 172 2.98 16.17 4.35
C PHE A 172 2.94 14.89 5.21
N ILE A 173 3.77 14.81 6.25
CA ILE A 173 3.81 13.65 7.16
C ILE A 173 2.46 13.43 7.84
N ALA A 174 1.83 14.49 8.36
CA ALA A 174 0.52 14.40 9.00
C ALA A 174 -0.54 13.90 8.01
N SER A 175 -0.53 14.40 6.77
CA SER A 175 -1.46 13.95 5.73
C SER A 175 -1.25 12.48 5.35
N GLN A 176 -0.01 12.01 5.29
CA GLN A 176 0.33 10.59 5.05
C GLN A 176 -0.19 9.70 6.16
N ALA A 177 -0.04 10.10 7.42
CA ALA A 177 -0.60 9.36 8.55
C ALA A 177 -2.13 9.23 8.45
N VAL A 178 -2.83 10.28 8.01
CA VAL A 178 -4.28 10.24 7.77
C VAL A 178 -4.63 9.31 6.61
N ILE A 179 -3.91 9.40 5.48
CA ILE A 179 -4.08 8.53 4.31
C ILE A 179 -3.83 7.05 4.68
N PHE A 180 -2.96 6.78 5.65
CA PHE A 180 -2.72 5.43 6.13
C PHE A 180 -3.81 4.93 7.09
N VAL A 181 -4.21 5.72 8.09
CA VAL A 181 -5.11 5.27 9.17
C VAL A 181 -6.58 5.21 8.72
N ILE A 182 -7.07 6.24 8.02
CA ILE A 182 -8.49 6.36 7.66
C ILE A 182 -8.99 5.15 6.86
N PRO A 183 -8.26 4.62 5.88
CA PRO A 183 -8.72 3.45 5.15
C PRO A 183 -8.87 2.18 6.00
N PHE A 184 -8.07 1.99 7.06
CA PHE A 184 -8.31 0.89 7.99
C PHE A 184 -9.63 1.07 8.75
N ILE A 185 -9.96 2.29 9.15
CA ILE A 185 -11.27 2.60 9.76
C ILE A 185 -12.40 2.26 8.79
N MET A 186 -12.26 2.66 7.52
CA MET A 186 -13.22 2.34 6.47
C MET A 186 -13.35 0.83 6.30
N TYR A 187 -12.24 0.11 6.17
CA TYR A 187 -12.24 -1.35 6.03
C TYR A 187 -12.87 -2.05 7.24
N ILE A 188 -12.59 -1.60 8.46
CA ILE A 188 -13.22 -2.17 9.67
C ILE A 188 -14.76 -2.04 9.57
N LYS A 189 -15.25 -0.92 9.05
CA LYS A 189 -16.68 -0.66 8.87
C LYS A 189 -17.28 -1.43 7.70
N THR A 190 -16.60 -1.55 6.57
CA THR A 190 -17.21 -2.02 5.30
C THR A 190 -16.74 -3.40 4.86
N LYS A 191 -15.57 -3.85 5.31
CA LYS A 191 -14.82 -5.00 4.79
C LYS A 191 -14.51 -4.88 3.28
N ASP A 192 -14.40 -3.65 2.79
CA ASP A 192 -14.16 -3.31 1.39
C ASP A 192 -13.04 -2.26 1.31
N ILE A 193 -12.12 -2.44 0.37
CA ILE A 193 -11.01 -1.52 0.09
C ILE A 193 -11.15 -0.78 -1.24
N THR A 194 -12.29 -0.87 -1.92
CA THR A 194 -12.49 -0.28 -3.25
C THR A 194 -12.22 1.23 -3.24
N ILE A 195 -12.76 1.93 -2.24
CA ILE A 195 -12.58 3.39 -2.13
C ILE A 195 -11.11 3.74 -1.84
N TRP A 196 -10.45 2.93 -1.01
CA TRP A 196 -9.03 3.08 -0.72
C TRP A 196 -8.18 2.90 -1.98
N SER A 197 -8.45 1.83 -2.74
CA SER A 197 -7.74 1.59 -3.98
C SER A 197 -7.97 2.69 -5.02
N ILE A 198 -9.20 3.19 -5.18
CA ILE A 198 -9.48 4.33 -6.06
C ILE A 198 -8.68 5.56 -5.62
N GLN A 199 -8.66 5.87 -4.33
CA GLN A 199 -7.87 6.99 -3.82
C GLN A 199 -6.37 6.78 -4.07
N HIS A 200 -5.84 5.57 -3.88
CA HIS A 200 -4.42 5.31 -4.07
C HIS A 200 -4.01 5.36 -5.55
N ILE A 201 -4.89 4.89 -6.46
CA ILE A 201 -4.72 5.08 -7.90
C ILE A 201 -4.59 6.58 -8.21
N ILE A 202 -5.50 7.40 -7.68
CA ILE A 202 -5.45 8.86 -7.88
C ILE A 202 -4.16 9.45 -7.32
N TYR A 203 -3.76 9.04 -6.11
CA TYR A 203 -2.52 9.51 -5.48
C TYR A 203 -1.27 9.16 -6.31
N ASN A 204 -1.19 7.92 -6.79
CA ASN A 204 -0.09 7.48 -7.65
C ASN A 204 -0.11 8.18 -9.02
N LEU A 205 -1.29 8.47 -9.59
CA LEU A 205 -1.40 9.29 -10.80
C LEU A 205 -0.80 10.69 -10.58
N PHE A 206 -1.03 11.31 -9.43
CA PHE A 206 -0.39 12.60 -9.12
C PHE A 206 1.14 12.49 -9.10
N ALA A 207 1.68 11.44 -8.48
CA ALA A 207 3.12 11.20 -8.47
C ALA A 207 3.68 10.98 -9.89
N VAL A 208 3.01 10.17 -10.72
CA VAL A 208 3.44 9.91 -12.11
C VAL A 208 3.40 11.19 -12.95
N LEU A 209 2.30 11.93 -12.90
CA LEU A 209 2.07 13.08 -13.80
C LEU A 209 2.84 14.33 -13.38
N PHE A 210 2.99 14.57 -12.07
CA PHE A 210 3.49 15.85 -11.56
C PHE A 210 4.83 15.74 -10.85
N ALA A 211 5.29 14.53 -10.52
CA ALA A 211 6.57 14.34 -9.84
C ALA A 211 7.63 13.64 -10.70
N ASN A 212 7.48 13.73 -12.03
CA ASN A 212 8.45 13.29 -13.02
C ASN A 212 8.97 11.85 -12.79
N PHE A 213 8.11 10.98 -12.25
CA PHE A 213 8.42 9.58 -12.03
C PHE A 213 8.47 8.88 -13.39
N THR A 214 9.68 8.57 -13.87
CA THR A 214 9.87 7.96 -15.20
C THR A 214 9.79 6.43 -15.14
N VAL A 215 9.12 5.82 -16.14
CA VAL A 215 8.96 4.35 -16.26
C VAL A 215 10.28 3.63 -16.20
N SER A 216 11.32 4.26 -16.75
CA SER A 216 12.63 3.64 -16.88
C SER A 216 13.07 3.05 -15.55
N ALA A 217 12.94 3.79 -14.44
CA ALA A 217 13.35 3.35 -13.11
C ALA A 217 12.45 2.25 -12.53
N PHE A 218 11.17 2.16 -12.94
CA PHE A 218 10.25 1.11 -12.47
C PHE A 218 10.35 -0.19 -13.29
N MET A 219 10.69 -0.07 -14.58
CA MET A 219 10.90 -1.22 -15.46
C MET A 219 12.33 -1.74 -15.39
N HIS A 220 13.33 -0.88 -15.17
CA HIS A 220 14.74 -1.24 -15.08
C HIS A 220 15.49 -0.28 -14.16
N ILE A 221 16.12 -0.81 -13.11
CA ILE A 221 17.13 -0.04 -12.39
C ILE A 221 18.38 -0.01 -13.29
N LYS A 222 18.76 1.17 -13.77
CA LYS A 222 20.06 1.39 -14.45
C LYS A 222 21.19 1.43 -13.44
#